data_AF-A0A7J8BSS7-F1
#
_entry.id   AF-A0A7J8BSS7-F1
#
_cell.length_a   1.000
_cell.length_b   1.000
_cell.length_c   1.000
_cell.angle_alpha   90.00
_cell.angle_beta   90.00
_cell.angle_gamma   90.00
#
_symmetry.space_group_name_H-M   'P 1'
#
loop_
_entity.id
_entity.type
_entity.pdbx_description
1 polymer ?
#
loop_
_entity_poly.entity_id
_entity_poly.type
_entity_poly.pdbx_seq_one_letter_code
_entity_poly.pdbx_strand_id
1 'polypeptide(L)' 'MPQNVVAATSRLKTFNLVPAVGLNVHSMLKHQTLVLTLQTVAFLEEKLLWHDSRYTPLYPFHLPYCDFP' A
#
# COMPACT_ATOMS: atom_id res chain seq x y z
N MET A 1 -2.42 3.66 -13.16
CA MET A 1 -3.25 4.76 -12.65
C MET A 1 -3.96 5.43 -13.82
N PRO A 2 -5.27 5.73 -13.75
CA PRO A 2 -5.99 6.40 -14.83
C PRO A 2 -5.52 7.86 -15.04
N GLN A 3 -5.32 8.28 -16.29
CA GLN A 3 -4.75 9.58 -16.64
C GLN A 3 -5.58 10.77 -16.13
N ASN A 4 -6.91 10.66 -16.15
CA ASN A 4 -7.82 11.71 -15.70
C ASN A 4 -7.63 12.06 -14.21
N VAL A 5 -7.48 11.04 -13.36
CA VAL A 5 -7.30 11.23 -11.92
C VAL A 5 -5.94 11.87 -11.66
N VAL A 6 -4.89 11.41 -12.34
CA VAL A 6 -3.53 11.98 -12.21
C VAL A 6 -3.52 13.45 -12.60
N ALA A 7 -4.13 13.80 -13.73
CA ALA A 7 -4.21 15.19 -14.20
C ALA A 7 -5.01 16.09 -13.23
N ALA A 8 -6.09 15.57 -12.63
CA ALA A 8 -6.89 16.31 -11.67
C ALA A 8 -6.16 16.53 -10.33
N THR A 9 -5.53 15.49 -9.77
CA THR A 9 -4.89 15.58 -8.44
C THR A 9 -3.57 16.33 -8.48
N SER A 10 -2.83 16.28 -9.57
CA SER A 10 -1.52 16.97 -9.70
C SER A 10 -1.59 18.50 -9.54
N ARG A 11 -2.77 19.10 -9.72
CA ARG A 11 -2.98 20.55 -9.61
C ARG A 11 -3.49 20.99 -8.23
N LEU A 12 -3.82 20.06 -7.34
CA LEU A 12 -4.44 20.32 -6.05
C LEU A 12 -3.45 20.08 -4.91
N LYS A 13 -3.48 20.93 -3.88
CA LYS A 13 -2.58 20.79 -2.71
C LYS A 13 -3.16 19.90 -1.59
N THR A 14 -4.48 19.75 -1.57
CA THR A 14 -5.22 19.04 -0.51
C THR A 14 -5.49 17.58 -0.85
N PHE A 15 -5.55 17.23 -2.14
CA PHE A 15 -5.79 15.87 -2.62
C PHE A 15 -4.48 15.28 -3.13
N ASN A 16 -4.01 14.23 -2.46
CA ASN A 16 -2.81 13.52 -2.84
C ASN A 16 -3.16 12.13 -3.39
N LEU A 17 -2.54 11.77 -4.50
CA LEU A 17 -2.65 10.44 -5.10
C LEU A 17 -1.37 9.67 -4.84
N VAL A 18 -1.46 8.55 -4.13
CA VAL A 18 -0.31 7.73 -3.71
C VAL A 18 -0.55 6.26 -4.11
N PRO A 19 0.45 5.52 -4.62
CA PRO A 19 0.33 4.09 -4.85
C PRO A 19 0.21 3.32 -3.52
N ALA A 20 -0.41 2.14 -3.54
CA ALA A 20 -0.61 1.30 -2.34
C ALA A 20 0.68 1.01 -1.57
N VAL A 21 1.80 0.79 -2.30
CA VAL A 21 3.13 0.53 -1.73
C VAL A 21 3.68 1.72 -0.90
N GLY A 22 3.21 2.94 -1.18
CA GLY A 22 3.64 4.15 -0.48
C GLY A 22 2.79 4.53 0.74
N LEU A 23 1.80 3.71 1.09
CA LEU A 23 0.92 3.99 2.23
C LEU A 23 1.71 3.97 3.54
N ASN A 24 1.51 5.00 4.37
CA ASN A 24 2.19 5.14 5.65
C ASN A 24 1.30 5.88 6.66
N VAL A 25 1.50 5.59 7.95
CA VAL A 25 0.68 6.11 9.05
C VAL A 25 0.74 7.65 9.13
N HIS A 26 1.92 8.24 8.91
CA HIS A 26 2.07 9.70 8.95
C HIS A 26 1.16 10.39 7.93
N SER A 27 1.12 9.88 6.70
CA SER A 27 0.28 10.42 5.63
C SER A 27 -1.20 10.16 5.89
N MET A 28 -1.55 9.03 6.50
CA MET A 28 -2.94 8.71 6.89
C MET A 28 -3.46 9.71 7.94
N LEU A 29 -2.65 10.07 8.93
CA LEU A 29 -3.04 11.03 9.97
C LEU A 29 -3.02 12.49 9.49
N LYS A 30 -2.15 12.81 8.51
CA LYS A 30 -2.08 14.15 7.92
C LYS A 30 -3.33 14.53 7.14
N HIS A 31 -4.02 13.57 6.53
CA HIS A 31 -5.25 13.80 5.77
C HIS A 31 -6.47 13.41 6.62
N GLN A 32 -7.56 14.16 6.46
CA GLN A 32 -8.81 13.86 7.20
C GLN A 32 -9.54 12.63 6.65
N THR A 33 -9.32 12.30 5.38
CA THR A 33 -10.03 11.22 4.68
C THR A 33 -9.05 10.36 3.90
N LEU A 34 -9.31 9.05 3.89
CA LEU A 34 -8.59 8.04 3.13
C LEU A 34 -9.56 7.36 2.16
N VAL A 35 -9.17 7.24 0.90
CA VAL A 35 -9.95 6.54 -0.14
C VAL A 35 -9.11 5.40 -0.69
N LEU A 36 -9.68 4.19 -0.73
CA LEU A 36 -9.02 2.98 -1.22
C LEU A 36 -9.84 2.36 -2.36
N THR A 37 -9.13 1.81 -3.35
CA THR A 37 -9.75 1.00 -4.41
C THR A 37 -9.89 -0.45 -3.95
N LEU A 38 -10.80 -1.22 -4.54
CA LEU A 38 -10.98 -2.65 -4.19
C LEU A 38 -9.68 -3.45 -4.34
N GLN A 39 -8.90 -3.17 -5.39
CA GLN A 39 -7.60 -3.82 -5.61
C GLN A 39 -6.58 -3.44 -4.52
N THR A 40 -6.62 -2.19 -4.05
CA THR A 40 -5.78 -1.75 -2.94
C THR A 40 -6.15 -2.46 -1.64
N VAL A 41 -7.44 -2.65 -1.36
CA VAL A 41 -7.89 -3.36 -0.16
C VAL A 41 -7.39 -4.80 -0.18
N ALA A 42 -7.61 -5.53 -1.28
CA ALA A 42 -7.13 -6.91 -1.43
C ALA A 42 -5.59 -7.01 -1.26
N PHE A 43 -4.84 -6.08 -1.86
CA PHE A 43 -3.39 -6.04 -1.72
C PHE A 43 -2.92 -5.80 -0.28
N LEU A 44 -3.55 -4.84 0.43
CA LEU A 44 -3.19 -4.54 1.82
C LEU A 44 -3.55 -5.69 2.76
N GLU A 45 -4.72 -6.31 2.56
CA GLU A 45 -5.16 -7.47 3.33
C GLU A 45 -4.18 -8.63 3.19
N GLU A 46 -3.80 -9.00 1.96
CA GLU A 46 -2.83 -10.07 1.69
C GLU A 46 -1.48 -9.81 2.38
N LYS A 47 -0.94 -8.59 2.24
CA LYS A 47 0.40 -8.27 2.78
C LYS A 47 0.42 -8.10 4.30
N LEU A 48 -0.63 -7.53 4.88
CA LEU A 48 -0.71 -7.37 6.34
C LEU A 48 -0.97 -8.71 7.02
N LEU A 49 -1.93 -9.51 6.54
CA LEU A 49 -2.26 -10.81 7.13
C LEU A 49 -1.14 -11.85 6.97
N TRP A 50 -0.30 -11.74 5.93
CA TRP A 50 0.89 -12.58 5.80
C TRP A 50 1.81 -12.53 7.04
N HIS A 51 1.83 -11.40 7.76
CA HIS A 51 2.64 -11.27 8.97
C HIS A 51 2.09 -12.01 10.18
N ASP A 52 0.80 -12.35 10.22
CA ASP A 52 0.15 -13.03 11.35
C ASP A 52 0.44 -14.54 11.38
N SER A 53 0.64 -15.15 10.21
CA SER A 53 0.78 -16.62 10.07
C SER A 53 2.17 -17.09 9.60
N ARG A 54 3.17 -16.20 9.57
CA ARG A 54 4.54 -16.54 9.10
C ARG A 54 5.43 -17.07 10.22
N TYR A 55 6.42 -17.87 9.84
CA TYR A 55 7.53 -18.22 10.72
C TYR A 55 8.50 -17.03 10.93
N THR A 56 9.28 -17.10 12.01
CA THR A 56 10.43 -16.20 12.23
C THR A 56 11.42 -16.32 11.07
N PRO A 57 11.96 -15.22 10.53
CA PRO A 57 12.88 -15.26 9.40
C PRO A 57 14.14 -16.05 9.75
N LEU A 58 14.54 -16.98 8.88
CA LEU A 58 15.82 -17.68 8.97
C LEU A 58 16.96 -16.82 8.41
N TYR A 59 16.68 -16.10 7.32
CA TYR A 59 17.55 -15.15 6.65
C TYR A 59 16.68 -14.07 5.95
N PRO A 60 17.26 -13.00 5.38
CA PRO A 60 16.47 -11.93 4.79
C PRO A 60 15.47 -12.40 3.70
N PHE A 61 14.25 -11.84 3.69
CA PHE A 61 13.16 -12.20 2.77
C PHE A 61 13.40 -11.87 1.28
N HIS A 62 14.48 -11.15 0.95
CA HIS A 62 14.85 -10.93 -0.46
C HIS A 62 15.58 -12.14 -1.08
N LEU A 63 15.92 -13.15 -0.27
CA LEU A 63 16.50 -14.41 -0.72
C LEU A 63 15.38 -15.44 -0.97
N PRO A 64 15.64 -16.52 -1.73
CA PRO A 64 14.60 -17.47 -2.15
C PRO A 64 13.97 -18.23 -0.98
N TYR A 65 12.63 -18.24 -0.90
CA TYR A 65 11.84 -19.10 -0.02
C TYR A 65 10.89 -19.96 -0.88
N CYS A 66 10.36 -21.05 -0.32
CA CYS A 66 9.46 -21.95 -1.08
C CYS A 66 8.05 -21.37 -1.28
N ASP A 67 7.58 -20.58 -0.32
CA ASP A 67 6.20 -20.12 -0.17
C ASP A 67 6.08 -18.58 -0.05
N PHE A 68 7.20 -17.86 -0.24
CA PHE A 68 7.23 -16.41 -0.33
C PHE A 68 7.46 -15.99 -1.79
N PRO A 69 6.63 -15.09 -2.34
CA PRO A 69 6.78 -14.61 -3.72
C PRO A 69 8.06 -13.80 -3.95
#